data_AF-A0A851W9Q1-F1
#
_entry.id   AF-A0A851W9Q1-F1
#
_cell.length_a   1.000
_cell.length_b   1.000
_cell.length_c   1.000
_cell.angle_alpha   90.00
_cell.angle_beta   90.00
_cell.angle_gamma   90.00
#
_symmetry.space_group_name_H-M   'P 1'
#
loop_
_entity.id
_entity.type
_entity.pdbx_description
1 polymer ?
#
loop_
_entity_poly.entity_id
_entity_poly.type
_entity_poly.pdbx_seq_one_letter_code
_entity_poly.pdbx_strand_id
1 'polypeptide(L)'
;PQQSLLQALSLLRSDDWEVKEKGLASIKHLAGSHSEVLLPRLRDICLAVTSEVTNLWSKVSYMAIVTLGEFFATLKQDMDSEVDEMVRVILRMLRNSPEFVEKAASQTLGIMVENHALARLCCCCSFSLCPSVCSPLARSCHVQVQKCAAELLLSLLEKIGVTELAGTARAGRLAHAAGTLALDRHKDTRHYGQEMVKMLLNHQEGKILLERSVPARDL
;
A
#
# COMPACT_ATOMS: atom_id res chain seq x y z
N PRO A 1 -4.32 -29.81 5.00
CA PRO A 1 -4.40 -28.33 4.93
C PRO A 1 -5.74 -27.73 5.39
N GLN A 2 -6.89 -28.32 5.05
CA GLN A 2 -8.22 -27.81 5.50
C GLN A 2 -8.40 -27.84 7.02
N GLN A 3 -8.07 -28.95 7.69
CA GLN A 3 -8.13 -29.04 9.15
C GLN A 3 -7.16 -28.06 9.83
N SER A 4 -5.96 -27.89 9.26
CA SER A 4 -4.97 -26.92 9.72
C SER A 4 -5.48 -25.48 9.62
N LEU A 5 -6.23 -25.14 8.57
CA LEU A 5 -6.87 -23.83 8.42
C LEU A 5 -7.93 -23.59 9.49
N LEU A 6 -8.80 -24.58 9.73
CA LEU A 6 -9.82 -24.48 10.79
C LEU A 6 -9.19 -24.33 12.17
N GLN A 7 -8.12 -25.08 12.44
CA GLN A 7 -7.35 -24.94 13.66
C GLN A 7 -6.76 -23.54 13.76
N ALA A 8 -6.09 -23.04 12.74
CA ALA A 8 -5.49 -21.71 12.75
C ALA A 8 -6.52 -20.59 12.97
N LEU A 9 -7.70 -20.68 12.35
CA LEU A 9 -8.82 -19.76 12.60
C LEU A 9 -9.35 -19.85 14.03
N SER A 10 -9.34 -21.03 14.65
CA SER A 10 -9.72 -21.18 16.06
C SER A 10 -8.71 -20.49 16.99
N LEU A 11 -7.41 -20.49 16.63
CA LEU A 11 -6.37 -19.83 17.41
C LEU A 11 -6.56 -18.30 17.41
N LEU A 12 -7.04 -17.72 16.31
CA LEU A 12 -7.34 -16.28 16.23
C LEU A 12 -8.45 -15.82 17.19
N ARG A 13 -9.29 -16.75 17.67
CA ARG A 13 -10.36 -16.45 18.65
C ARG A 13 -9.87 -16.42 20.10
N SER A 14 -8.61 -16.80 20.35
CA SER A 14 -8.02 -16.75 21.68
C SER A 14 -7.75 -15.31 22.11
N ASP A 15 -7.86 -15.01 23.41
CA ASP A 15 -7.40 -13.73 23.96
C ASP A 15 -5.88 -13.67 24.16
N ASP A 16 -5.21 -14.83 24.12
CA ASP A 16 -3.75 -14.94 24.21
C ASP A 16 -3.08 -14.52 22.90
N TRP A 17 -2.26 -13.47 22.97
CA TRP A 17 -1.55 -12.90 21.83
C TRP A 17 -0.56 -13.88 21.18
N GLU A 18 0.09 -14.76 21.96
CA GLU A 18 1.01 -15.77 21.42
C GLU A 18 0.26 -16.83 20.61
N VAL A 19 -0.94 -17.18 21.07
CA VAL A 19 -1.82 -18.12 20.37
C VAL A 19 -2.32 -17.50 19.06
N LYS A 20 -2.73 -16.23 19.09
CA LYS A 20 -3.10 -15.50 17.86
C LYS A 20 -1.93 -15.42 16.88
N GLU A 21 -0.73 -15.11 17.35
CA GLU A 21 0.48 -15.04 16.51
C GLU A 21 0.73 -16.37 15.78
N LYS A 22 0.62 -17.51 16.48
CA LYS A 22 0.73 -18.85 15.88
C LYS A 22 -0.36 -19.11 14.85
N GLY A 23 -1.59 -18.66 15.11
CA GLY A 23 -2.69 -18.71 14.15
C GLY A 23 -2.39 -17.95 12.87
N LEU A 24 -1.94 -16.69 12.98
CA LEU A 24 -1.56 -15.84 11.86
C LEU A 24 -0.40 -16.45 11.05
N ALA A 25 0.65 -16.93 11.72
CA ALA A 25 1.78 -17.58 11.08
C ALA A 25 1.35 -18.83 10.29
N SER A 26 0.43 -19.62 10.85
CA SER A 26 -0.12 -20.81 10.19
C SER A 26 -0.94 -20.44 8.96
N ILE A 27 -1.78 -19.40 9.05
CA ILE A 27 -2.58 -18.89 7.92
C ILE A 27 -1.68 -18.36 6.80
N LYS A 28 -0.64 -17.58 7.15
CA LYS A 28 0.36 -17.10 6.20
C LYS A 28 1.03 -18.26 5.46
N HIS A 29 1.50 -19.27 6.20
CA HIS A 29 2.12 -20.44 5.60
C HIS A 29 1.16 -21.18 4.65
N LEU A 30 -0.10 -21.33 5.04
CA LEU A 30 -1.12 -21.94 4.18
C LEU A 30 -1.37 -21.11 2.91
N ALA A 31 -1.36 -19.77 2.98
CA ALA A 31 -1.47 -18.93 1.79
C ALA A 31 -0.30 -19.10 0.81
N GLY A 32 0.92 -19.33 1.32
CA GLY A 32 2.11 -19.55 0.50
C GLY A 32 2.22 -20.95 -0.10
N SER A 33 1.76 -21.98 0.62
CA SER A 33 1.94 -23.39 0.20
C SER A 33 0.68 -24.08 -0.33
N HIS A 34 -0.51 -23.63 0.08
CA HIS A 34 -1.80 -24.28 -0.14
C HIS A 34 -2.93 -23.24 -0.31
N SER A 35 -2.73 -22.27 -1.20
CA SER A 35 -3.65 -21.14 -1.42
C SER A 35 -5.07 -21.59 -1.78
N GLU A 36 -5.21 -22.73 -2.46
CA GLU A 36 -6.49 -23.32 -2.87
C GLU A 36 -7.43 -23.60 -1.69
N VAL A 37 -6.88 -23.78 -0.49
CA VAL A 37 -7.65 -24.07 0.72
C VAL A 37 -8.24 -22.81 1.33
N LEU A 38 -7.69 -21.63 1.03
CA LEU A 38 -8.20 -20.35 1.51
C LEU A 38 -9.37 -19.84 0.67
N LEU A 39 -9.35 -20.08 -0.65
CA LEU A 39 -10.33 -19.53 -1.61
C LEU A 39 -11.80 -19.74 -1.22
N PRO A 40 -12.26 -20.94 -0.79
CA PRO A 40 -13.66 -21.18 -0.48
C PRO A 40 -14.19 -20.34 0.69
N ARG A 41 -13.29 -19.80 1.53
CA ARG A 41 -13.62 -19.00 2.72
C ARG A 41 -12.81 -17.72 2.79
N LEU A 42 -12.33 -17.23 1.65
CA LEU A 42 -11.34 -16.16 1.57
C LEU A 42 -11.80 -14.93 2.33
N ARG A 43 -13.06 -14.54 2.15
CA ARG A 43 -13.67 -13.38 2.83
C ARG A 43 -13.64 -13.51 4.35
N ASP A 44 -14.06 -14.65 4.90
CA ASP A 44 -14.04 -14.90 6.36
C ASP A 44 -12.61 -14.79 6.91
N ILE A 45 -11.65 -15.36 6.19
CA ILE A 45 -10.23 -15.37 6.57
C ILE A 45 -9.67 -13.95 6.50
N CYS A 46 -9.97 -13.22 5.43
CA CYS A 46 -9.58 -11.83 5.24
C CYS A 46 -10.12 -10.95 6.37
N LEU A 47 -11.38 -11.11 6.75
CA LEU A 47 -11.97 -10.39 7.88
C LEU A 47 -11.28 -10.72 9.20
N ALA A 48 -11.03 -12.00 9.47
CA ALA A 48 -10.36 -12.46 10.69
C ALA A 48 -8.91 -11.97 10.80
N VAL A 49 -8.16 -11.90 9.70
CA VAL A 49 -6.81 -11.34 9.70
C VAL A 49 -6.85 -9.82 9.80
N THR A 50 -7.76 -9.16 9.08
CA THR A 50 -7.92 -7.70 9.09
C THR A 50 -8.29 -7.17 10.47
N SER A 51 -9.11 -7.89 11.24
CA SER A 51 -9.44 -7.51 12.62
C SER A 51 -8.23 -7.48 13.55
N GLU A 52 -7.19 -8.26 13.24
CA GLU A 52 -5.95 -8.32 14.02
C GLU A 52 -4.91 -7.27 13.61
N VAL A 53 -5.11 -6.54 12.50
CA VAL A 53 -4.16 -5.50 12.04
C VAL A 53 -4.04 -4.36 13.05
N THR A 54 -5.13 -4.02 13.73
CA THR A 54 -5.16 -2.97 14.78
C THR A 54 -5.09 -3.55 16.19
N ASN A 55 -4.51 -4.75 16.37
CA ASN A 55 -4.39 -5.36 17.68
C ASN A 55 -3.51 -4.51 18.63
N LEU A 56 -3.81 -4.57 19.94
CA LEU A 56 -3.05 -3.89 20.97
C LEU A 56 -1.60 -4.42 21.06
N TRP A 57 -1.42 -5.71 20.80
CA TRP A 57 -0.11 -6.34 20.75
C TRP A 57 0.53 -6.09 19.38
N SER A 58 1.50 -5.19 19.34
CA SER A 58 2.15 -4.78 18.08
C SER A 58 2.76 -5.94 17.28
N LYS A 59 3.14 -7.04 17.95
CA LYS A 59 3.63 -8.27 17.30
C LYS A 59 2.52 -9.02 16.55
N VAL A 60 1.31 -9.07 17.11
CA VAL A 60 0.13 -9.64 16.45
C VAL A 60 -0.26 -8.76 15.26
N SER A 61 -0.29 -7.44 15.45
CA SER A 61 -0.56 -6.48 14.37
C SER A 61 0.43 -6.59 13.23
N TYR A 62 1.73 -6.67 13.54
CA TYR A 62 2.78 -6.92 12.55
C TYR A 62 2.54 -8.22 11.78
N MET A 63 2.27 -9.32 12.49
CA MET A 63 2.03 -10.61 11.83
C MET A 63 0.78 -10.60 10.96
N ALA A 64 -0.27 -9.89 11.36
CA ALA A 64 -1.49 -9.74 10.57
C ALA A 64 -1.20 -8.96 9.28
N ILE A 65 -0.49 -7.83 9.37
CA ILE A 65 -0.08 -7.02 8.21
C ILE A 65 0.74 -7.86 7.22
N VAL A 66 1.77 -8.56 7.71
CA VAL A 66 2.61 -9.42 6.87
C VAL A 66 1.81 -10.58 6.24
N THR A 67 0.81 -11.11 6.96
CA THR A 67 -0.09 -12.15 6.42
C THR A 67 -0.96 -11.61 5.30
N LEU A 68 -1.48 -10.38 5.42
CA LEU A 68 -2.20 -9.72 4.32
C LEU A 68 -1.28 -9.50 3.11
N GLY A 69 -0.03 -9.07 3.33
CA GLY A 69 0.96 -8.96 2.25
C GLY A 69 1.19 -10.26 1.50
N GLU A 70 1.26 -11.39 2.22
CA GLU A 70 1.34 -12.71 1.61
C GLU A 70 0.11 -13.01 0.74
N PHE A 71 -1.11 -12.72 1.23
CA PHE A 71 -2.33 -12.95 0.46
C PHE A 71 -2.32 -12.16 -0.86
N PHE A 72 -1.90 -10.90 -0.82
CA PHE A 72 -1.78 -10.08 -2.03
C PHE A 72 -0.73 -10.60 -3.01
N ALA A 73 0.38 -11.16 -2.50
CA ALA A 73 1.42 -11.75 -3.33
C ALA A 73 0.98 -13.08 -3.98
N THR A 74 0.25 -13.93 -3.25
CA THR A 74 -0.06 -15.30 -3.68
C THR A 74 -1.41 -15.42 -4.38
N LEU A 75 -2.46 -14.78 -3.85
CA LEU A 75 -3.84 -14.90 -4.34
C LEU A 75 -4.18 -13.89 -5.45
N LYS A 76 -3.46 -12.76 -5.49
CA LYS A 76 -3.57 -11.74 -6.56
C LYS A 76 -5.04 -11.39 -6.85
N GLN A 77 -5.55 -11.66 -8.05
CA GLN A 77 -6.89 -11.26 -8.51
C GLN A 77 -8.03 -11.70 -7.56
N ASP A 78 -7.88 -12.81 -6.84
CA ASP A 78 -8.87 -13.27 -5.86
C ASP A 78 -9.06 -12.28 -4.69
N MET A 79 -8.09 -11.39 -4.46
CA MET A 79 -8.14 -10.33 -3.43
C MET A 79 -8.85 -9.06 -3.89
N ASP A 80 -9.30 -8.96 -5.15
CA ASP A 80 -9.85 -7.73 -5.73
C ASP A 80 -11.06 -7.17 -4.97
N SER A 81 -11.86 -8.02 -4.32
CA SER A 81 -13.02 -7.60 -3.53
C SER A 81 -12.66 -7.03 -2.16
N GLU A 82 -11.48 -7.35 -1.64
CA GLU A 82 -11.10 -7.03 -0.26
C GLU A 82 -10.10 -5.86 -0.15
N VAL A 83 -9.51 -5.43 -1.28
CA VAL A 83 -8.45 -4.41 -1.34
C VAL A 83 -8.82 -3.14 -0.56
N ASP A 84 -10.02 -2.59 -0.78
CA ASP A 84 -10.39 -1.26 -0.27
C ASP A 84 -10.47 -1.22 1.26
N GLU A 85 -10.94 -2.30 1.89
CA GLU A 85 -10.97 -2.43 3.34
C GLU A 85 -9.54 -2.53 3.90
N MET A 86 -8.74 -3.42 3.32
CA MET A 86 -7.39 -3.71 3.79
C MET A 86 -6.46 -2.50 3.65
N VAL A 87 -6.52 -1.79 2.52
CA VAL A 87 -5.77 -0.52 2.32
C VAL A 87 -6.09 0.45 3.45
N ARG A 88 -7.37 0.64 3.77
CA ARG A 88 -7.81 1.60 4.77
C ARG A 88 -7.28 1.26 6.16
N VAL A 89 -7.31 -0.02 6.53
CA VAL A 89 -6.84 -0.47 7.85
C VAL A 89 -5.31 -0.40 7.92
N ILE A 90 -4.58 -0.81 6.89
CA ILE A 90 -3.12 -0.76 6.85
C ILE A 90 -2.60 0.69 6.85
N LEU A 91 -3.25 1.60 6.12
CA LEU A 91 -2.92 3.03 6.15
C LEU A 91 -3.05 3.65 7.55
N ARG A 92 -3.99 3.16 8.38
CA ARG A 92 -4.12 3.60 9.77
C ARG A 92 -2.88 3.24 10.59
N MET A 93 -2.24 2.12 10.28
CA MET A 93 -1.07 1.62 10.98
C MET A 93 0.20 2.45 10.70
N LEU A 94 0.25 3.20 9.60
CA LEU A 94 1.36 4.11 9.32
C LEU A 94 1.43 5.33 10.26
N ARG A 95 0.36 5.63 11.00
CA ARG A 95 0.25 6.90 11.75
C ARG A 95 0.78 6.83 13.18
N ASN A 96 0.51 5.72 13.88
CA ASN A 96 0.68 5.61 15.34
C ASN A 96 1.26 4.25 15.78
N SER A 97 2.02 3.58 14.92
CA SER A 97 2.60 2.27 15.25
C SER A 97 4.10 2.36 15.47
N PRO A 98 4.71 1.38 16.17
CA PRO A 98 6.16 1.25 16.22
C PRO A 98 6.76 1.14 14.82
N GLU A 99 8.01 1.58 14.66
CA GLU A 99 8.72 1.65 13.36
C GLU A 99 8.68 0.32 12.58
N PHE A 100 8.84 -0.82 13.26
CA PHE A 100 8.80 -2.13 12.60
C PHE A 100 7.41 -2.47 12.02
N VAL A 101 6.33 -2.02 12.66
CA VAL A 101 4.95 -2.19 12.18
C VAL A 101 4.67 -1.22 11.04
N GLU A 102 5.11 0.04 11.16
CA GLU A 102 5.02 1.02 10.08
C GLU A 102 5.74 0.52 8.81
N LYS A 103 6.95 -0.02 8.96
CA LYS A 103 7.71 -0.59 7.85
C LYS A 103 7.00 -1.76 7.21
N ALA A 104 6.44 -2.68 8.01
CA ALA A 104 5.65 -3.80 7.49
C ALA A 104 4.40 -3.33 6.74
N ALA A 105 3.72 -2.29 7.25
CA ALA A 105 2.56 -1.68 6.60
C ALA A 105 2.94 -1.04 5.26
N SER A 106 4.04 -0.28 5.21
CA SER A 106 4.55 0.33 3.98
C SER A 106 4.90 -0.73 2.94
N GLN A 107 5.64 -1.77 3.34
CA GLN A 107 5.99 -2.89 2.45
C GLN A 107 4.76 -3.62 1.92
N THR A 108 3.77 -3.88 2.78
CA THR A 108 2.53 -4.56 2.39
C THR A 108 1.74 -3.73 1.39
N LEU A 109 1.63 -2.41 1.62
CA LEU A 109 1.00 -1.50 0.65
C LEU A 109 1.72 -1.53 -0.70
N GLY A 110 3.05 -1.64 -0.71
CA GLY A 110 3.80 -1.81 -1.96
C GLY A 110 3.44 -3.08 -2.72
N ILE A 111 3.37 -4.22 -2.02
CA ILE A 111 2.92 -5.49 -2.62
C ILE A 111 1.50 -5.35 -3.19
N MET A 112 0.62 -4.62 -2.51
CA MET A 112 -0.75 -4.37 -2.98
C MET A 112 -0.78 -3.52 -4.26
N VAL A 113 0.01 -2.44 -4.32
CA VAL A 113 0.13 -1.56 -5.51
C VAL A 113 0.66 -2.33 -6.72
N GLU A 114 1.60 -3.24 -6.50
CA GLU A 114 2.23 -4.02 -7.56
C GLU A 114 1.28 -5.06 -8.15
N ASN A 115 0.53 -5.78 -7.31
CA ASN A 115 -0.33 -6.86 -7.76
C ASN A 115 -1.71 -6.38 -8.25
N HIS A 116 -2.23 -5.29 -7.66
CA HIS A 116 -3.50 -4.70 -8.05
C HIS A 116 -3.26 -3.36 -8.69
N ALA A 117 -3.53 -3.27 -9.99
CA ALA A 117 -3.35 -2.09 -10.82
C ALA A 117 -3.60 -0.80 -10.02
N LEU A 118 -2.55 0.01 -9.92
CA LEU A 118 -2.43 1.38 -9.41
C LEU A 118 -3.70 2.25 -9.31
N ALA A 119 -4.71 2.00 -10.14
CA ALA A 119 -5.93 2.77 -10.27
C ALA A 119 -6.68 3.00 -8.95
N ARG A 120 -6.73 2.01 -8.06
CA ARG A 120 -7.52 2.14 -6.81
C ARG A 120 -6.74 2.84 -5.69
N LEU A 121 -5.45 2.54 -5.54
CA LEU A 121 -4.59 3.25 -4.57
C LEU A 121 -4.30 4.69 -5.00
N CYS A 122 -4.19 4.96 -6.31
CA CYS A 122 -4.17 6.34 -6.79
C CYS A 122 -5.45 7.10 -6.43
N CYS A 123 -6.63 6.49 -6.34
CA CYS A 123 -7.85 7.18 -5.89
C CYS A 123 -7.83 7.50 -4.38
N CYS A 124 -7.20 6.65 -3.56
CA CYS A 124 -7.00 6.93 -2.14
C CYS A 124 -5.87 7.95 -1.89
N CYS A 125 -4.85 8.00 -2.74
CA CYS A 125 -3.74 8.95 -2.65
C CYS A 125 -4.01 10.28 -3.38
N SER A 126 -4.86 10.28 -4.42
CA SER A 126 -5.33 11.50 -5.11
C SER A 126 -6.35 12.29 -4.30
N PHE A 127 -6.78 11.76 -3.15
CA PHE A 127 -7.47 12.53 -2.10
C PHE A 127 -6.63 13.73 -1.62
N SER A 128 -5.30 13.71 -1.81
CA SER A 128 -4.41 14.85 -1.55
C SER A 128 -4.24 15.80 -2.75
N LEU A 129 -4.69 15.45 -3.96
CA LEU A 129 -4.45 16.21 -5.20
C LEU A 129 -5.70 16.85 -5.82
N CYS A 130 -6.86 16.78 -5.15
CA CYS A 130 -8.05 17.57 -5.50
C CYS A 130 -8.59 18.30 -4.28
N PRO A 131 -8.14 19.54 -4.00
CA PRO A 131 -8.68 20.36 -2.91
C PRO A 131 -10.16 20.72 -3.09
N SER A 132 -10.71 20.54 -4.29
CA SER A 132 -12.05 21.02 -4.68
C SER A 132 -13.19 20.04 -4.42
N VAL A 133 -12.93 18.76 -4.13
CA VAL A 133 -13.99 17.73 -4.10
C VAL A 133 -14.17 17.04 -2.74
N CYS A 134 -13.29 17.24 -1.76
CA CYS A 134 -13.47 16.61 -0.44
C CYS A 134 -13.07 17.52 0.73
N SER A 135 -13.87 17.38 1.78
CA SER A 135 -13.90 18.11 3.05
C SER A 135 -12.53 18.39 3.73
N PRO A 136 -12.48 19.28 4.74
CA PRO A 136 -11.25 19.79 5.37
C PRO A 136 -10.28 18.75 5.97
N LEU A 137 -10.63 17.46 6.03
CA LEU A 137 -9.79 16.37 6.53
C LEU A 137 -8.61 16.02 5.58
N ALA A 138 -8.68 16.35 4.29
CA ALA A 138 -7.64 16.01 3.31
C ALA A 138 -6.33 16.79 3.46
N ARG A 139 -6.33 17.89 4.24
CA ARG A 139 -5.13 18.72 4.48
C ARG A 139 -4.19 18.19 5.56
N SER A 140 -4.53 17.06 6.17
CA SER A 140 -3.73 16.41 7.22
C SER A 140 -3.46 14.94 6.88
N CYS A 141 -2.96 14.68 5.66
CA CYS A 141 -2.26 13.42 5.43
C CYS A 141 -0.98 13.45 6.25
N HIS A 142 -0.85 12.56 7.24
CA HIS A 142 0.34 12.45 8.08
C HIS A 142 1.60 12.26 7.22
N VAL A 143 2.70 12.84 7.69
CA VAL A 143 4.02 12.78 7.07
C VAL A 143 4.41 11.35 6.66
N GLN A 144 4.11 10.36 7.48
CA GLN A 144 4.39 8.95 7.20
C GLN A 144 3.59 8.38 6.03
N VAL A 145 2.31 8.74 5.90
CA VAL A 145 1.45 8.31 4.80
C VAL A 145 1.93 8.94 3.49
N GLN A 146 2.31 10.22 3.53
CA GLN A 146 2.87 10.93 2.37
C GLN A 146 4.21 10.34 1.95
N LYS A 147 5.08 10.05 2.91
CA LYS A 147 6.38 9.38 2.68
C LYS A 147 6.17 8.02 2.01
N CYS A 148 5.32 7.17 2.59
CA CYS A 148 4.99 5.85 2.04
C CYS A 148 4.42 5.96 0.62
N ALA A 149 3.47 6.86 0.39
CA ALA A 149 2.91 7.07 -0.94
C ALA A 149 3.98 7.51 -1.97
N ALA A 150 4.89 8.40 -1.58
CA ALA A 150 5.98 8.86 -2.44
C ALA A 150 6.98 7.75 -2.77
N GLU A 151 7.33 6.94 -1.77
CA GLU A 151 8.20 5.76 -1.93
C GLU A 151 7.58 4.74 -2.89
N LEU A 152 6.30 4.40 -2.71
CA LEU A 152 5.58 3.46 -3.58
C LEU A 152 5.45 3.95 -5.02
N LEU A 153 5.22 5.25 -5.22
CA LEU A 153 5.17 5.85 -6.55
C LEU A 153 6.54 5.79 -7.25
N LEU A 154 7.63 6.03 -6.51
CA LEU A 154 8.98 5.90 -7.04
C LEU A 154 9.30 4.45 -7.42
N SER A 155 9.06 3.49 -6.53
CA SER A 155 9.31 2.07 -6.81
C SER A 155 8.51 1.57 -8.01
N LEU A 156 7.29 2.07 -8.20
CA LEU A 156 6.54 1.77 -9.41
C LEU A 156 7.17 2.38 -10.67
N LEU A 157 7.55 3.66 -10.61
CA LEU A 157 8.19 4.35 -11.74
C LEU A 157 9.47 3.64 -12.17
N GLU A 158 10.27 3.16 -11.20
CA GLU A 158 11.47 2.34 -11.43
C GLU A 158 11.14 1.01 -12.11
N LYS A 159 10.03 0.36 -11.75
CA LYS A 159 9.61 -0.93 -12.31
C LYS A 159 9.01 -0.83 -13.70
N ILE A 160 8.10 0.13 -13.92
CA ILE A 160 7.45 0.34 -15.23
C ILE A 160 8.44 0.97 -16.21
N GLY A 161 9.27 1.91 -15.74
CA GLY A 161 10.09 2.76 -16.59
C GLY A 161 9.32 3.96 -17.15
N VAL A 162 10.04 5.03 -17.45
CA VAL A 162 9.45 6.30 -17.90
C VAL A 162 8.83 6.20 -19.29
N THR A 163 9.43 5.42 -20.19
CA THR A 163 8.98 5.25 -21.58
C THR A 163 7.65 4.52 -21.66
N GLU A 164 7.52 3.40 -20.94
CA GLU A 164 6.26 2.66 -20.86
C GLU A 164 5.18 3.47 -20.16
N LEU A 165 5.54 4.21 -19.09
CA LEU A 165 4.61 5.07 -18.38
C LEU A 165 4.04 6.17 -19.29
N ALA A 166 4.88 6.79 -20.14
CA ALA A 166 4.49 7.89 -21.01
C ALA A 166 3.36 7.52 -21.99
N GLY A 167 3.29 6.25 -22.38
CA GLY A 167 2.20 5.70 -23.21
C GLY A 167 0.88 5.49 -22.48
N THR A 168 0.82 5.68 -21.16
CA THR A 168 -0.38 5.43 -20.36
C THR A 168 -1.21 6.69 -20.10
N ALA A 169 -2.53 6.53 -19.95
CA ALA A 169 -3.42 7.62 -19.52
C ALA A 169 -3.13 8.14 -18.09
N ARG A 170 -2.19 7.52 -17.36
CA ARG A 170 -1.80 7.88 -15.99
C ARG A 170 -0.55 8.75 -15.93
N ALA A 171 0.18 8.88 -17.03
CA ALA A 171 1.48 9.57 -17.09
C ALA A 171 1.42 11.00 -16.57
N GLY A 172 0.43 11.78 -17.00
CA GLY A 172 0.27 13.18 -16.57
C GLY A 172 -0.03 13.32 -15.07
N ARG A 173 -0.83 12.42 -14.49
CA ARG A 173 -1.11 12.43 -13.04
C ARG A 173 0.13 12.08 -12.22
N LEU A 174 0.93 11.11 -12.69
CA LEU A 174 2.17 10.74 -12.02
C LEU A 174 3.20 11.87 -12.11
N ALA A 175 3.35 12.50 -13.28
CA ALA A 175 4.24 13.66 -13.46
C ALA A 175 3.84 14.84 -12.56
N HIS A 176 2.55 15.15 -12.47
CA HIS A 176 2.04 16.17 -11.54
C HIS A 176 2.33 15.82 -10.07
N ALA A 177 2.08 14.56 -9.68
CA ALA A 177 2.37 14.09 -8.33
C ALA A 177 3.87 14.16 -8.02
N ALA A 178 4.73 13.74 -8.94
CA ALA A 178 6.19 13.82 -8.79
C ALA A 178 6.67 15.26 -8.57
N GLY A 179 6.17 16.22 -9.37
CA GLY A 179 6.49 17.64 -9.20
C GLY A 179 6.01 18.20 -7.86
N THR A 180 4.78 17.84 -7.44
CA THR A 180 4.22 18.26 -6.15
C THR A 180 5.01 17.70 -4.97
N LEU A 181 5.37 16.41 -5.02
CA LEU A 181 6.15 15.75 -3.99
C LEU A 181 7.59 16.29 -3.93
N ALA A 182 8.19 16.67 -5.06
CA ALA A 182 9.54 17.26 -5.11
C ALA A 182 9.63 18.63 -4.41
N LEU A 183 8.49 19.26 -4.09
CA LEU A 183 8.38 20.51 -3.35
C LEU A 183 7.84 20.30 -1.92
N ASP A 184 7.73 19.05 -1.46
CA ASP A 184 7.18 18.74 -0.15
C ASP A 184 8.06 19.29 0.99
N ARG A 185 7.43 19.70 2.09
CA ARG A 185 8.12 20.23 3.27
C ARG A 185 8.93 19.14 3.98
N HIS A 186 8.44 17.91 3.96
CA HIS A 186 9.12 16.77 4.58
C HIS A 186 10.29 16.28 3.73
N LYS A 187 11.45 16.08 4.36
CA LYS A 187 12.71 15.76 3.67
C LYS A 187 12.64 14.46 2.88
N ASP A 188 12.10 13.39 3.48
CA ASP A 188 12.06 12.07 2.81
C ASP A 188 11.08 12.08 1.65
N THR A 189 9.88 12.64 1.85
CA THR A 189 8.85 12.77 0.82
C THR A 189 9.39 13.58 -0.38
N ARG A 190 10.09 14.68 -0.07
CA ARG A 190 10.76 15.51 -1.07
C ARG A 190 11.85 14.76 -1.82
N HIS A 191 12.65 13.96 -1.14
CA HIS A 191 13.70 13.16 -1.77
C HIS A 191 13.12 12.18 -2.79
N TYR A 192 12.07 11.43 -2.44
CA TYR A 192 11.40 10.53 -3.39
C TYR A 192 10.79 11.29 -4.58
N GLY A 193 10.18 12.46 -4.33
CA GLY A 193 9.71 13.38 -5.37
C GLY A 193 10.80 13.79 -6.34
N GLN A 194 11.96 14.22 -5.82
CA GLN A 194 13.11 14.65 -6.60
C GLN A 194 13.70 13.53 -7.44
N GLU A 195 13.80 12.30 -6.92
CA GLU A 195 14.25 11.15 -7.72
C GLU A 195 13.27 10.82 -8.85
N MET A 196 11.96 10.86 -8.60
CA MET A 196 10.96 10.69 -9.68
C MET A 196 11.10 11.75 -10.77
N VAL A 197 11.25 13.02 -10.39
CA VAL A 197 11.45 14.13 -11.34
C VAL A 197 12.73 13.92 -12.15
N LYS A 198 13.84 13.55 -11.48
CA LYS A 198 15.12 13.26 -12.14
C LYS A 198 15.00 12.13 -13.15
N MET A 199 14.31 11.04 -12.81
CA MET A 199 14.00 9.96 -13.75
C MET A 199 13.22 10.48 -14.95
N LEU A 200 12.14 11.26 -14.73
CA LEU A 200 11.33 11.83 -15.81
C LEU A 200 12.15 12.77 -16.72
N LEU A 201 13.05 13.58 -16.16
CA LEU A 201 13.90 14.50 -16.92
C LEU A 201 14.95 13.80 -17.78
N ASN A 202 15.36 12.58 -17.42
CA ASN A 202 16.31 11.78 -18.21
C ASN A 202 15.71 11.25 -19.53
N HIS A 203 14.39 11.40 -19.73
CA HIS A 203 13.69 10.98 -20.95
C HIS A 203 12.93 12.14 -21.57
N GLN A 204 12.96 12.25 -22.91
CA GLN A 204 12.33 13.34 -23.64
C GLN A 204 10.80 13.38 -23.44
N GLU A 205 10.16 12.21 -23.36
CA GLU A 205 8.72 12.07 -23.10
C GLU A 205 8.35 12.50 -21.67
N GLY A 206 9.18 12.11 -20.69
CA GLY A 206 8.99 12.50 -19.29
C GLY A 206 9.15 14.01 -19.07
N LYS A 207 10.09 14.65 -19.78
CA LYS A 207 10.25 16.11 -19.78
C LYS A 207 8.99 16.83 -20.28
N ILE A 208 8.41 16.38 -21.41
CA ILE A 208 7.17 16.94 -21.96
C ILE A 208 6.01 16.78 -20.97
N LEU A 209 5.94 15.63 -20.28
CA LEU A 209 4.91 15.38 -19.26
C LEU A 209 5.06 16.32 -18.06
N LEU A 210 6.27 16.54 -17.56
CA LEU A 210 6.51 17.48 -16.46
C LEU A 210 6.14 18.92 -16.84
N GLU A 211 6.58 19.39 -18.01
CA GLU A 211 6.28 20.74 -18.50
C GLU A 211 4.77 20.99 -18.69
N ARG A 212 4.02 19.96 -19.08
CA ARG A 212 2.55 20.04 -19.21
C ARG A 212 1.80 19.96 -17.89
N SER A 213 2.40 19.33 -16.89
CA SER A 213 1.72 18.95 -15.64
C SER A 213 2.07 19.85 -14.46
N VAL A 214 3.22 20.54 -14.50
CA VAL A 214 3.66 21.47 -13.47
C VAL A 214 3.46 22.90 -13.99
N PRO A 215 2.54 23.70 -13.43
CA PRO A 215 2.40 25.09 -13.84
C PRO A 215 3.68 25.86 -13.58
N ALA A 216 4.06 26.76 -14.49
CA ALA A 216 5.32 27.53 -14.50
C ALA A 216 5.57 28.45 -13.27
N ARG A 217 4.74 28.36 -12.22
CA ARG A 217 4.85 29.17 -11.00
C ARG A 217 5.65 28.53 -9.87
N ASP A 218 6.01 27.25 -9.99
CA ASP A 218 6.69 26.50 -8.93
C ASP A 218 8.09 25.98 -9.33
N LEU A 219 8.68 26.54 -10.40
CA LEU A 219 10.08 26.33 -10.81
C LEU A 219 10.99 27.42 -10.22
#